data_AF-A0A832IEJ0-F1
#
_entry.id   AF-A0A832IEJ0-F1
#
_cell.length_a   1.000
_cell.length_b   1.000
_cell.length_c   1.000
_cell.angle_alpha   90.00
_cell.angle_beta   90.00
_cell.angle_gamma   90.00
#
_symmetry.space_group_name_H-M   'P 1'
#
loop_
_entity.id
_entity.type
_entity.pdbx_description
1 polymer ?
#
loop_
_entity_poly.entity_id
_entity_poly.type
_entity_poly.pdbx_seq_one_letter_code
_entity_poly.pdbx_strand_id
1 'polypeptide(L)'
;MKKEIFIGFLIGLLATAAGFYLYVEFVLAGTFEEAFAIVAEKKLYGKILSIAAIANLLVFFVFIKKKQDYKARGVLIATFLVAFIILITQFL
;
A
#
# COMPACT_ATOMS: atom_id res chain seq x y z
N MET A 1 22.05 2.51 8.87
CA MET A 1 21.00 3.55 8.69
C MET A 1 20.37 3.52 7.29
N LYS A 2 21.05 3.95 6.21
CA LYS A 2 20.44 4.02 4.86
C LYS A 2 19.85 2.68 4.38
N LYS A 3 20.56 1.58 4.60
CA LYS A 3 20.10 0.21 4.29
C LYS A 3 18.78 -0.15 4.99
N GLU A 4 18.64 0.19 6.27
CA GLU A 4 17.44 -0.11 7.06
C GLU A 4 16.23 0.68 6.57
N ILE A 5 16.42 1.95 6.23
CA ILE A 5 15.37 2.79 5.63
C ILE A 5 14.94 2.21 4.28
N PHE A 6 15.89 1.81 3.44
CA PHE A 6 15.59 1.21 2.13
C PHE A 6 14.83 -0.11 2.27
N ILE A 7 15.23 -0.98 3.21
CA ILE A 7 14.50 -2.22 3.53
C ILE A 7 13.08 -1.90 3.99
N GLY A 8 12.92 -0.94 4.90
CA GLY A 8 11.60 -0.51 5.37
C GLY A 8 10.71 0.00 4.23
N PHE A 9 11.29 0.78 3.31
CA PHE A 9 10.59 1.29 2.14
C PHE A 9 10.08 0.15 1.23
N LEU A 10 10.94 -0.82 0.91
CA LEU A 10 10.54 -1.98 0.11
C LEU A 10 9.44 -2.81 0.80
N ILE A 11 9.55 -3.02 2.12
CA ILE A 11 8.54 -3.75 2.87
C ILE A 11 7.22 -2.97 2.89
N GLY A 12 7.24 -1.64 2.98
CA GLY A 12 6.04 -0.81 2.85
C GLY A 12 5.38 -0.97 1.49
N LEU A 13 6.13 -0.95 0.39
CA LEU A 13 5.56 -1.18 -0.95
C LEU A 13 4.95 -2.59 -1.08
N LEU A 14 5.64 -3.61 -0.57
CA LEU A 14 5.13 -4.98 -0.56
C LEU A 14 3.87 -5.12 0.29
N ALA A 15 3.78 -4.43 1.42
CA ALA A 15 2.60 -4.42 2.26
C ALA A 15 1.40 -3.78 1.56
N THR A 16 1.61 -2.68 0.82
CA THR A 16 0.56 -2.08 -0.03
C THR A 16 0.14 -3.05 -1.13
N ALA A 17 1.08 -3.68 -1.83
CA ALA A 17 0.75 -4.66 -2.88
C ALA A 17 -0.03 -5.85 -2.32
N ALA A 18 0.35 -6.36 -1.15
CA ALA A 18 -0.38 -7.41 -0.45
C ALA A 18 -1.78 -6.93 -0.04
N GLY A 19 -1.91 -5.71 0.52
CA GLY A 19 -3.20 -5.12 0.88
C GLY A 19 -4.13 -4.95 -0.33
N PHE A 20 -3.57 -4.56 -1.48
CA PHE A 20 -4.31 -4.47 -2.74
C PHE A 20 -4.79 -5.84 -3.20
N TYR A 21 -3.90 -6.83 -3.24
CA TYR A 21 -4.24 -8.21 -3.61
C TYR A 21 -5.33 -8.78 -2.70
N LEU A 22 -5.20 -8.64 -1.38
CA LEU A 22 -6.20 -9.11 -0.42
C LEU A 22 -7.54 -8.39 -0.60
N TYR A 23 -7.54 -7.10 -0.89
CA TYR A 23 -8.78 -6.37 -1.15
C TYR A 23 -9.46 -6.89 -2.42
N VAL A 24 -8.70 -7.08 -3.50
CA VAL A 24 -9.24 -7.57 -4.76
C VAL A 24 -9.78 -8.99 -4.61
N GLU A 25 -9.04 -9.88 -3.97
CA GLU A 25 -9.42 -11.30 -3.85
C GLU A 25 -10.59 -11.53 -2.87
N PHE A 26 -10.61 -10.84 -1.73
CA PHE A 26 -11.57 -11.14 -0.66
C PHE A 26 -12.74 -10.16 -0.57
N VAL A 27 -12.64 -8.97 -1.16
CA VAL A 27 -13.69 -7.93 -1.06
C VAL A 27 -14.43 -7.75 -2.38
N LEU A 28 -13.75 -7.83 -3.52
CA LEU A 28 -14.42 -7.78 -4.82
C LEU A 28 -14.93 -9.19 -5.17
N ALA A 29 -16.25 -9.35 -5.23
CA ALA A 29 -16.85 -10.60 -5.69
C ALA A 29 -16.61 -10.77 -7.20
N GLY A 30 -15.91 -11.84 -7.59
CA GLY A 30 -15.57 -12.15 -8.97
C GLY A 30 -14.16 -12.73 -9.09
N THR A 31 -13.74 -13.05 -10.32
CA THR A 31 -12.34 -13.43 -10.59
C THR A 31 -11.43 -12.20 -10.56
N PHE A 32 -10.12 -12.37 -10.29
CA PHE A 32 -9.15 -11.27 -10.27
C PHE A 32 -9.19 -10.40 -11.55
N GLU A 33 -9.42 -11.03 -12.71
CA GLU A 33 -9.59 -10.33 -13.99
C GLU A 33 -10.83 -9.44 -14.02
N GLU A 34 -11.99 -9.94 -13.58
CA GLU A 34 -13.24 -9.18 -13.53
C GLU A 34 -13.15 -8.04 -12.54
N ALA A 35 -12.57 -8.30 -11.37
CA ALA A 35 -12.34 -7.29 -10.35
C ALA A 35 -11.39 -6.20 -10.87
N PHE A 36 -10.30 -6.57 -11.55
CA PHE A 36 -9.38 -5.60 -12.15
C PHE A 36 -10.04 -4.79 -13.28
N ALA A 37 -10.90 -5.43 -14.09
CA ALA A 37 -11.67 -4.76 -15.14
C ALA A 37 -12.66 -3.74 -14.56
N ILE A 38 -13.38 -4.07 -13.49
CA ILE A 38 -14.31 -3.14 -12.82
C ILE A 38 -13.55 -1.94 -12.24
N VAL A 39 -12.39 -2.18 -11.64
CA VAL A 39 -11.55 -1.12 -11.07
C VAL A 39 -11.01 -0.21 -12.16
N ALA A 40 -10.64 -0.78 -13.31
CA ALA A 40 -10.25 -0.05 -14.51
C ALA A 40 -11.35 0.83 -15.06
N GLU A 41 -12.52 0.23 -15.28
CA GLU A 41 -13.66 0.88 -15.90
C GLU A 41 -14.22 2.00 -15.03
N LYS A 42 -14.28 1.79 -13.71
CA LYS A 42 -14.80 2.78 -12.75
C LYS A 42 -13.74 3.75 -12.23
N LYS A 43 -12.49 3.69 -12.72
CA LYS A 43 -11.35 4.48 -12.23
C LYS A 43 -11.19 4.43 -10.69
N LEU A 44 -11.48 3.28 -10.08
CA LEU A 44 -11.50 3.13 -8.61
C LEU A 44 -10.12 2.89 -8.01
N TYR A 45 -9.06 2.91 -8.82
CA TYR A 45 -7.68 2.65 -8.41
C TYR A 45 -7.26 3.43 -7.18
N GLY A 46 -7.50 4.75 -7.14
CA GLY A 46 -7.13 5.58 -5.99
C GLY A 46 -7.84 5.18 -4.68
N LYS A 47 -9.10 4.75 -4.77
CA LYS A 47 -9.88 4.31 -3.59
C LYS A 47 -9.39 2.97 -3.07
N ILE A 48 -9.09 2.03 -3.95
CA ILE A 48 -8.60 0.71 -3.55
C ILE A 48 -7.17 0.81 -3.03
N LEU A 49 -6.32 1.60 -3.69
CA LEU A 49 -4.95 1.83 -3.25
C LEU A 49 -4.92 2.53 -1.88
N SER A 50 -5.90 3.40 -1.58
CA SER A 50 -6.06 3.99 -0.24
C SER A 50 -6.32 2.93 0.84
N ILE A 51 -7.19 1.96 0.57
CA ILE A 51 -7.47 0.85 1.50
C ILE A 51 -6.24 -0.05 1.62
N ALA A 52 -5.58 -0.36 0.50
CA ALA A 52 -4.36 -1.15 0.47
C ALA A 52 -3.22 -0.51 1.28
N ALA A 53 -3.08 0.82 1.24
CA ALA A 53 -2.05 1.55 1.98
C ALA A 53 -2.24 1.47 3.51
N ILE A 54 -3.43 1.14 4.01
CA ILE A 54 -3.66 0.90 5.44
C ILE A 54 -2.80 -0.27 5.94
N ALA A 55 -2.52 -1.27 5.09
CA ALA A 55 -1.62 -2.38 5.44
C ALA A 55 -0.20 -1.89 5.82
N ASN A 56 0.26 -0.76 5.27
CA ASN A 56 1.55 -0.18 5.64
C ASN A 56 1.56 0.31 7.09
N LEU A 57 0.43 0.76 7.63
CA LEU A 57 0.33 1.19 9.03
C LEU A 57 0.55 -0.01 9.97
N LEU A 58 0.04 -1.19 9.62
CA LEU A 58 0.29 -2.41 10.39
C LEU A 58 1.79 -2.72 10.45
N VAL A 59 2.46 -2.72 9.30
CA VAL A 59 3.91 -2.95 9.22
C VAL A 59 4.69 -1.87 9.98
N PHE A 60 4.28 -0.61 9.86
CA PHE A 60 4.88 0.51 10.56
C PHE A 60 4.85 0.30 12.09
N PHE A 61 3.68 0.01 12.65
CA PHE A 61 3.54 -0.23 14.09
C PHE A 61 4.32 -1.47 14.56
N VAL A 62 4.40 -2.53 13.74
CA VAL A 62 5.23 -3.71 14.03
C VAL A 62 6.71 -3.32 14.16
N PHE A 63 7.24 -2.48 13.26
CA PHE A 63 8.63 -2.04 13.36
C PHE A 63 8.88 -1.11 14.55
N ILE A 64 7.95 -0.20 14.87
CA ILE A 64 8.05 0.62 16.08
C ILE A 64 8.08 -0.25 17.34
N LYS A 65 7.18 -1.24 17.46
CA LYS A 65 7.14 -2.16 18.61
C LYS A 65 8.43 -2.99 18.75
N LYS A 66 9.07 -3.31 17.62
CA LYS A 66 10.38 -4.01 17.57
C LYS A 66 11.58 -3.09 17.77
N LYS A 67 11.40 -1.80 18.05
CA LYS A 67 12.46 -0.78 18.16
C LYS A 67 13.30 -0.66 16.87
N GLN A 68 12.69 -0.90 15.71
CA GLN A 68 13.32 -0.82 14.39
C GLN A 68 12.95 0.49 13.68
N ASP A 69 13.23 1.63 14.33
CA ASP A 69 12.75 2.95 13.91
C ASP A 69 13.20 3.35 12.51
N TYR A 70 14.42 2.97 12.08
CA TYR A 70 14.89 3.25 10.74
C TYR A 70 14.09 2.51 9.65
N LYS A 71 13.66 1.26 9.91
CA LYS A 71 12.76 0.55 8.99
C LYS A 71 11.38 1.17 9.00
N ALA A 72 10.87 1.56 10.17
CA ALA A 72 9.59 2.25 10.30
C ALA A 72 9.58 3.58 9.50
N ARG A 73 10.68 4.36 9.52
CA ARG A 73 10.85 5.54 8.67
C ARG A 73 10.79 5.20 7.18
N GLY A 74 11.39 4.09 6.76
CA GLY A 74 11.29 3.58 5.39
C GLY A 74 9.84 3.30 4.98
N VAL A 75 9.08 2.61 5.84
CA VAL A 75 7.66 2.32 5.61
C VAL A 75 6.84 3.62 5.50
N LEU A 76 7.10 4.62 6.35
CA LEU A 76 6.44 5.93 6.26
C LEU A 76 6.69 6.62 4.92
N ILE A 77 7.93 6.59 4.41
CA ILE A 77 8.27 7.15 3.10
C ILE A 77 7.47 6.45 2.00
N ALA A 78 7.34 5.11 2.06
CA ALA A 78 6.51 4.36 1.12
C ALA A 78 5.04 4.76 1.23
N THR A 79 4.51 4.94 2.44
CA THR A 79 3.13 5.42 2.66
C THR A 79 2.89 6.79 2.04
N PHE A 80 3.79 7.75 2.23
CA PHE A 80 3.66 9.07 1.60
C PHE A 80 3.74 9.00 0.08
N LEU A 81 4.65 8.19 -0.47
CA LEU A 81 4.75 7.97 -1.91
C LEU A 81 3.43 7.43 -2.48
N VAL A 82 2.86 6.40 -1.85
CA VAL A 82 1.55 5.84 -2.26
C VAL A 82 0.45 6.87 -2.13
N ALA A 83 0.42 7.67 -1.05
CA ALA A 83 -0.55 8.73 -0.87
C ALA A 83 -0.48 9.80 -1.97
N PHE A 84 0.73 10.20 -2.39
CA PHE A 84 0.90 11.13 -3.50
C PHE A 84 0.47 10.52 -4.84
N ILE A 85 0.75 9.23 -5.07
CA ILE A 85 0.26 8.52 -6.27
C ILE A 85 -1.27 8.52 -6.31
N ILE A 86 -1.93 8.23 -5.18
CA ILE A 86 -3.40 8.27 -5.06
C ILE A 86 -3.91 9.67 -5.39
N LEU A 87 -3.31 10.69 -4.77
CA LEU A 87 -3.72 12.07 -4.96
C LEU A 87 -3.60 12.48 -6.42
N ILE A 88 -2.46 12.23 -7.07
CA ILE A 88 -2.26 12.56 -8.48
C ILE A 88 -3.27 11.80 -9.36
N THR A 89 -3.47 10.50 -9.12
CA THR A 89 -4.40 9.66 -9.89
C THR A 89 -5.86 10.09 -9.73
N GLN A 90 -6.22 10.71 -8.61
CA GLN A 90 -7.58 11.19 -8.38
C GLN A 90 -7.91 12.47 -9.17
N PHE A 91 -6.88 13.27 -9.50
CA PHE A 91 -7.05 14.54 -10.22
C PHE A 91 -6.69 14.46 -11.72
N LEU A 92 -6.25 13.30 -12.21
CA LEU A 92 -5.97 13.00 -13.62
C LEU A 92 -7.12 12.19 -14.26
#